data_AF-A0A1Y0I844-F1
#
_entry.id   AF-A0A1Y0I844-F1
#
_cell.length_a   1.000
_cell.length_b   1.000
_cell.length_c   1.000
_cell.angle_alpha   90.00
_cell.angle_beta   90.00
_cell.angle_gamma   90.00
#
_symmetry.space_group_name_H-M   'P 1'
#
loop_
_entity.id
_entity.type
_entity.pdbx_description
1 polymer ?
#
loop_
_entity_poly.entity_id
_entity_poly.type
_entity_poly.pdbx_seq_one_letter_code
_entity_poly.pdbx_strand_id
1 'polypeptide(L)' 'MAPSPGWVWEDSTGEGEGEFIQPFHQSVAFASKSDKWLYEVCSLIDVLRGGKPRELSIAKEMLEKKLENVRT' A
#
# COMPACT_ATOMS: atom_id res chain seq x y z
N MET A 1 -15.34 -5.95 -18.15
CA MET A 1 -14.13 -6.46 -17.47
C MET A 1 -14.41 -6.40 -15.98
N ALA A 2 -14.26 -7.51 -15.26
CA ALA A 2 -14.25 -7.48 -13.81
C ALA A 2 -13.06 -6.60 -13.35
N PRO A 3 -13.17 -5.83 -12.26
CA PRO A 3 -12.02 -5.14 -11.70
C PRO A 3 -10.92 -6.18 -11.42
N SER A 4 -9.68 -5.88 -11.81
CA SER A 4 -8.55 -6.69 -11.41
C SER A 4 -8.53 -6.81 -9.88
N PRO A 5 -8.17 -7.99 -9.32
CA PRO A 5 -7.99 -8.12 -7.88
C PRO A 5 -7.03 -7.05 -7.38
N GLY A 6 -7.27 -6.49 -6.19
CA GLY A 6 -6.31 -5.59 -5.56
C GLY A 6 -4.99 -6.32 -5.27
N TRP A 7 -3.93 -5.55 -5.00
CA TRP A 7 -2.69 -6.15 -4.53
C TRP A 7 -2.76 -6.54 -3.06
N VAL A 8 -2.11 -7.65 -2.73
CA VAL A 8 -1.97 -8.15 -1.35
C VAL A 8 -0.51 -8.45 -1.04
N TRP A 9 -0.13 -8.26 0.22
CA TRP A 9 1.15 -8.75 0.73
C TRP A 9 1.01 -10.18 1.24
N GLU A 10 2.10 -10.94 1.16
CA GLU A 10 2.19 -12.25 1.77
C GLU A 10 2.17 -12.13 3.30
N ASP A 11 1.16 -12.71 3.92
CA ASP A 11 1.05 -12.91 5.37
C ASP A 11 0.48 -14.31 5.61
N SER A 12 1.22 -15.14 6.35
CA SER A 12 0.80 -16.49 6.76
C SER A 12 -0.52 -16.53 7.55
N THR A 13 -0.97 -15.39 8.05
CA THR A 13 -2.18 -15.21 8.85
C THR A 13 -3.17 -14.22 8.22
N GLY A 14 -2.98 -13.88 6.93
CA GLY A 14 -3.87 -12.99 6.19
C GLY A 14 -5.08 -13.73 5.62
N GLU A 15 -6.24 -13.06 5.59
CA GLU A 15 -7.48 -13.57 4.98
C GLU A 15 -7.78 -12.91 3.62
N GLY A 16 -6.93 -11.98 3.19
CA GLY A 16 -7.13 -11.22 1.96
C GLY A 16 -6.70 -11.98 0.71
N GLU A 17 -7.55 -11.97 -0.32
CA GLU A 17 -7.24 -12.52 -1.64
C GLU A 17 -6.92 -11.39 -2.63
N GLY A 18 -5.90 -11.59 -3.47
CA GLY A 18 -5.49 -10.63 -4.47
C GLY A 18 -4.24 -11.04 -5.24
N GLU A 19 -3.75 -10.14 -6.08
CA GLU A 19 -2.48 -10.35 -6.77
C GLU A 19 -1.33 -10.06 -5.79
N PHE A 20 -0.42 -11.02 -5.62
CA PHE A 20 0.71 -10.85 -4.72
C PHE A 20 1.64 -9.74 -5.24
N ILE A 21 1.87 -8.73 -4.41
CA ILE A 21 2.92 -7.74 -4.63
C ILE A 21 4.06 -7.98 -3.67
N GLN A 22 5.27 -8.09 -4.22
CA GLN A 22 6.47 -8.24 -3.40
C GLN A 22 6.67 -6.96 -2.55
N PRO A 23 6.67 -7.09 -1.22
CA PRO A 23 6.87 -5.95 -0.34
C PRO A 23 8.27 -5.36 -0.55
N PHE A 24 8.39 -4.03 -0.52
CA PHE A 24 9.68 -3.35 -0.65
C PHE A 24 10.60 -3.56 0.56
N HIS A 25 10.05 -4.03 1.68
CA HIS A 25 10.79 -4.44 2.86
C HIS A 25 10.06 -5.61 3.55
N GLN A 26 10.79 -6.58 4.08
CA GLN A 26 10.23 -7.78 4.71
C GLN A 26 9.20 -7.49 5.83
N SER A 27 9.35 -6.35 6.51
CA SER A 27 8.45 -5.94 7.59
C SER A 27 7.17 -5.25 7.13
N VAL A 28 6.95 -5.01 5.83
CA VAL A 28 5.77 -4.27 5.35
C VAL A 28 4.47 -4.96 5.76
N ALA A 29 4.32 -6.26 5.50
CA ALA A 29 3.11 -7.00 5.88
C ALA A 29 2.85 -6.92 7.40
N PHE A 30 3.90 -7.15 8.19
CA PHE A 30 3.84 -7.08 9.66
C PHE A 30 3.48 -5.67 10.18
N ALA A 31 4.12 -4.64 9.64
CA ALA A 31 3.90 -3.25 10.02
C ALA A 31 2.50 -2.78 9.65
N SER A 32 2.06 -3.09 8.43
CA SER A 32 0.73 -2.78 7.92
C SER A 32 -0.37 -3.48 8.71
N LYS A 33 -0.13 -4.69 9.22
CA LYS A 33 -1.08 -5.38 10.10
C LYS A 33 -1.20 -4.72 11.47
N SER A 34 -0.10 -4.19 11.98
CA SER A 34 0.01 -3.66 13.35
C SER A 34 -0.42 -2.20 13.46
N ASP A 35 -0.31 -1.43 12.38
CA ASP A 35 -0.56 0.01 12.39
C ASP A 35 -1.27 0.46 11.10
N LYS A 36 -2.43 1.09 11.27
CA LYS A 36 -3.27 1.58 10.16
C LYS A 36 -2.56 2.67 9.35
N TRP A 37 -1.82 3.56 9.99
CA TRP A 37 -1.08 4.60 9.28
C TRP A 37 0.01 3.98 8.41
N LEU A 38 0.73 2.97 8.94
CA LEU A 38 1.73 2.22 8.17
C LEU A 38 1.10 1.45 7.01
N TYR A 39 -0.06 0.82 7.23
CA TYR A 39 -0.84 0.18 6.14
C TYR A 39 -1.08 1.16 5.01
N GLU A 40 -1.66 2.31 5.31
CA GLU A 40 -2.05 3.29 4.29
C GLU A 40 -0.84 3.88 3.56
N VAL A 41 0.26 4.15 4.26
CA VAL A 41 1.52 4.63 3.64
C VAL A 41 2.14 3.56 2.76
N CYS A 42 2.26 2.32 3.23
CA CYS A 42 2.84 1.22 2.46
C CYS A 42 2.02 0.94 1.20
N SER A 43 0.68 0.95 1.29
CA SER A 43 -0.18 0.79 0.12
C SER A 43 0.02 1.91 -0.91
N LEU A 44 0.20 3.16 -0.48
CA LEU A 44 0.47 4.27 -1.40
C LEU A 44 1.83 4.13 -2.09
N ILE A 45 2.86 3.67 -1.36
CA ILE A 45 4.17 3.38 -1.93
C ILE A 45 4.06 2.28 -3.00
N ASP A 46 3.26 1.24 -2.76
CA ASP A 46 3.06 0.19 -3.76
C ASP A 46 2.34 0.69 -5.01
N VAL A 47 1.34 1.57 -4.86
CA VAL A 47 0.76 2.29 -6.00
C VAL A 47 1.83 3.09 -6.75
N LEU A 48 2.74 3.78 -6.05
CA LEU A 48 3.84 4.51 -6.70
C LEU A 48 4.84 3.59 -7.44
N ARG A 49 4.94 2.31 -7.07
CA ARG A 49 5.84 1.33 -7.69
C ARG A 49 5.26 0.67 -8.94
N GLY A 50 3.94 0.45 -8.99
CA GLY A 50 3.32 -0.35 -10.06
C GLY A 50 2.02 0.21 -10.64
N GLY A 51 1.54 1.35 -10.14
CA GLY A 51 0.23 1.90 -10.49
C GLY A 51 0.18 2.53 -11.87
N LYS A 52 -1.03 2.74 -12.39
CA LYS A 52 -1.26 3.45 -13.65
C LYS A 52 -1.02 4.96 -13.49
N PRO A 53 -0.77 5.73 -14.56
CA PRO A 53 -0.47 7.17 -14.47
C PRO A 53 -1.44 7.99 -13.62
N ARG A 54 -2.74 7.70 -13.69
CA ARG A 54 -3.76 8.34 -12.85
C ARG A 54 -3.59 8.01 -11.37
N GLU A 55 -3.35 6.74 -11.06
CA GLU A 55 -3.18 6.24 -9.68
C GLU A 55 -1.88 6.78 -9.08
N LEU A 56 -0.80 6.88 -9.85
CA LEU A 56 0.46 7.49 -9.44
C LEU A 56 0.27 8.94 -8.97
N SER A 57 -0.43 9.76 -9.76
CA SER A 57 -0.71 11.15 -9.40
C SER A 57 -1.51 11.26 -8.10
N ILE A 58 -2.53 10.42 -7.93
CA ILE A 58 -3.36 10.39 -6.72
C ILE A 58 -2.54 9.92 -5.51
N ALA A 59 -1.77 8.84 -5.67
CA ALA A 59 -0.98 8.27 -4.58
C ALA A 59 0.09 9.24 -4.09
N LYS A 60 0.72 9.99 -5.00
CA LYS A 60 1.70 11.02 -4.65
C LYS A 60 1.08 12.11 -3.77
N GLU A 61 -0.05 12.68 -4.20
CA GLU A 61 -0.76 13.72 -3.44
C GLU A 61 -1.19 13.22 -2.05
N MET A 62 -1.74 12.01 -1.97
CA MET A 62 -2.17 11.41 -0.69
C MET A 62 -1.00 11.12 0.25
N LEU A 63 0.14 10.66 -0.29
CA LEU A 63 1.33 10.39 0.50
C LEU A 63 1.93 11.67 1.08
N GLU A 64 2.02 12.73 0.28
CA GLU A 64 2.49 14.05 0.73
C GLU A 64 1.65 14.56 1.92
N LYS A 65 0.32 14.56 1.78
CA LYS A 65 -0.60 14.97 2.88
C LYS A 65 -0.42 14.13 4.15
N LYS A 66 -0.18 12.83 4.01
CA LYS A 66 0.04 11.95 5.17
C LYS A 66 1.33 12.25 5.91
N LEU A 67 2.40 12.53 5.18
CA LEU A 67 3.71 12.82 5.77
C LEU A 67 3.74 14.20 6.44
N GLU A 68 2.96 15.17 5.92
CA GLU A 68 2.77 16.46 6.59
C GLU A 68 2.10 16.30 7.95
N ASN A 69 1.04 15.50 8.04
CA ASN A 69 0.31 15.25 9.29
C ASN A 69 1.12 14.53 10.38
N VAL A 70 2.23 13.87 10.04
CA VAL A 70 3.13 13.24 11.02
C VAL A 70 4.04 14.25 11.70
N ARG A 71 4.28 15.41 11.06
CA ARG A 71 5.22 16.42 11.55
C ARG A 71 4.59 17.41 12.55
N THR A 72 3.30 17.27 12.83
CA THR A 72 2.49 18.10 13.75
C THR A 72 2.02 17.29 14.93
#